data_AF-A0A6P0N5W5-F1
#
_entry.id   AF-A0A6P0N5W5-F1
#
_cell.length_a   1.000
_cell.length_b   1.000
_cell.length_c   1.000
_cell.angle_alpha   90.00
_cell.angle_beta   90.00
_cell.angle_gamma   90.00
#
_symmetry.space_group_name_H-M   'P 1'
#
loop_
_entity.id
_entity.type
_entity.pdbx_description
1 polymer ?
#
loop_
_entity_poly.entity_id
_entity_poly.type
_entity_poly.pdbx_seq_one_letter_code
_entity_poly.pdbx_strand_id
1 'polypeptide(L)'
;MWNQQQDEKLRQLATEAQDYPAKTRMRQIALTKLVKAIRESGQLCRPHRGKFIGFYEEIYDEACNRVFLYLCQNIDKYDPNKGEVLQWFNFLLRKRFPDAVNSILGTLAIFPENSSIKRVSIDELDQLKYHHNNPLLSSELIACGMCVTDSTQESSGSTIVVRASQSLSPWLLGPWAFRVDRVVQTLTRLP
;
A
#
# COMPACT_ATOMS: atom_id res chain seq x y z
N MET A 1 -28.27 -4.22 -8.28
CA MET A 1 -28.15 -4.91 -9.57
C MET A 1 -26.78 -5.58 -9.56
N TRP A 2 -26.73 -6.91 -9.55
CA TRP A 2 -25.47 -7.65 -9.60
C TRP A 2 -24.82 -7.46 -10.98
N ASN A 3 -23.54 -7.10 -11.02
CA ASN A 3 -22.82 -6.90 -12.27
C ASN A 3 -22.00 -8.17 -12.56
N GLN A 4 -22.65 -9.18 -13.15
CA GLN A 4 -22.04 -10.48 -13.45
C GLN A 4 -20.70 -10.36 -14.21
N GLN A 5 -20.57 -9.36 -15.09
CA GLN A 5 -19.33 -9.10 -15.82
C GLN A 5 -18.18 -8.67 -14.90
N GLN A 6 -18.51 -7.88 -13.86
CA GLN A 6 -17.54 -7.43 -12.88
C GLN A 6 -17.13 -8.56 -11.93
N ASP A 7 -18.08 -9.38 -11.49
CA ASP A 7 -17.82 -10.55 -10.64
C ASP A 7 -16.90 -11.53 -11.36
N GLU A 8 -17.19 -11.83 -12.63
CA GLU A 8 -16.34 -12.65 -13.51
C GLU A 8 -14.92 -12.08 -13.62
N LYS A 9 -14.80 -10.79 -13.93
CA LYS A 9 -13.49 -10.12 -14.04
C LYS A 9 -12.68 -10.23 -12.75
N LEU A 10 -13.32 -10.01 -11.60
CA LEU A 10 -12.67 -10.11 -10.30
C LEU A 10 -12.24 -11.55 -10.00
N ARG A 11 -13.07 -12.54 -10.33
CA ARG A 11 -12.72 -13.96 -10.19
C ARG A 11 -11.50 -14.31 -11.02
N GLN A 12 -11.46 -13.91 -12.29
CA GLN A 12 -10.32 -14.16 -13.18
C GLN A 12 -9.03 -13.56 -12.63
N LEU A 13 -9.06 -12.31 -12.15
CA LEU A 13 -7.89 -11.66 -11.55
C LEU A 13 -7.43 -12.34 -10.26
N ALA A 14 -8.37 -12.86 -9.45
CA ALA A 14 -8.05 -13.62 -8.25
C ALA A 14 -7.39 -14.96 -8.57
N THR A 15 -7.91 -15.69 -9.57
CA THR A 15 -7.32 -16.95 -10.04
C THR A 15 -5.94 -16.72 -10.67
N GLU A 16 -5.78 -15.69 -11.53
CA GLU A 16 -4.48 -15.30 -12.09
C GLU A 16 -3.46 -15.04 -10.98
N ALA A 17 -3.86 -14.40 -9.88
CA ALA A 17 -2.97 -14.16 -8.74
C ALA A 17 -2.63 -15.44 -7.96
N GLN A 18 -3.53 -16.44 -7.91
CA GLN A 18 -3.28 -17.73 -7.26
C GLN A 18 -2.34 -18.63 -8.08
N ASP A 19 -2.43 -18.56 -9.41
CA ASP A 19 -1.62 -19.37 -10.35
C ASP A 19 -0.12 -19.06 -10.26
N TYR A 20 0.24 -17.83 -9.87
CA TYR A 20 1.63 -17.44 -9.68
C TYR A 20 2.15 -17.78 -8.27
N PRO A 21 3.38 -18.30 -8.12
CA PRO A 21 3.98 -18.53 -6.82
C PRO A 21 4.09 -17.25 -5.97
N ALA A 22 4.05 -17.42 -4.65
CA ALA A 22 4.21 -16.34 -3.70
C ALA A 22 5.50 -15.52 -3.97
N LYS A 23 5.44 -14.20 -3.75
CA LYS A 23 6.56 -13.25 -3.91
C LYS A 23 7.09 -13.07 -5.35
N THR A 24 6.42 -13.62 -6.36
CA THR A 24 6.78 -13.34 -7.76
C THR A 24 6.26 -11.98 -8.22
N ARG A 25 6.97 -11.36 -9.17
CA ARG A 25 6.54 -10.10 -9.79
C ARG A 25 5.19 -10.24 -10.50
N MET A 26 4.94 -11.38 -11.15
CA MET A 26 3.68 -11.64 -11.85
C MET A 26 2.50 -11.70 -10.87
N ARG A 27 2.66 -12.36 -9.73
CA ARG A 27 1.67 -12.35 -8.65
C ARG A 27 1.38 -10.93 -8.16
N GLN A 28 2.40 -10.11 -7.94
CA GLN A 28 2.23 -8.72 -7.51
C GLN A 28 1.44 -7.89 -8.54
N ILE A 29 1.73 -8.08 -9.84
CA ILE A 29 0.98 -7.42 -10.92
C ILE A 29 -0.49 -7.86 -10.90
N ALA A 30 -0.77 -9.16 -10.83
CA ALA A 30 -2.13 -9.69 -10.77
C ALA A 30 -2.90 -9.18 -9.53
N LEU A 31 -2.27 -9.20 -8.36
CA LEU A 31 -2.84 -8.65 -7.13
C LEU A 31 -3.11 -7.14 -7.24
N THR A 32 -2.22 -6.39 -7.88
CA THR A 32 -2.41 -4.94 -8.09
C THR A 32 -3.63 -4.67 -8.97
N LYS A 33 -3.78 -5.42 -10.07
CA LYS A 33 -4.96 -5.34 -10.94
C LYS A 33 -6.24 -5.68 -10.16
N LEU A 34 -6.20 -6.71 -9.33
CA LEU A 34 -7.32 -7.14 -8.50
C LEU A 34 -7.73 -6.03 -7.50
N VAL A 35 -6.78 -5.49 -6.74
CA VAL A 35 -7.02 -4.40 -5.79
C VAL A 35 -7.64 -3.19 -6.48
N LYS A 36 -7.11 -2.81 -7.64
CA LYS A 36 -7.65 -1.71 -8.45
C LYS A 36 -9.11 -1.97 -8.86
N ALA A 37 -9.40 -3.16 -9.39
CA ALA A 37 -10.75 -3.53 -9.79
C ALA A 37 -11.74 -3.55 -8.61
N ILE A 38 -11.30 -4.00 -7.43
CA ILE A 38 -12.13 -3.96 -6.22
C ILE A 38 -12.42 -2.51 -5.80
N ARG A 39 -11.44 -1.61 -5.84
CA ARG A 39 -11.65 -0.19 -5.51
C ARG A 39 -12.62 0.48 -6.49
N GLU A 40 -12.45 0.21 -7.78
CA GLU A 40 -13.28 0.76 -8.87
C GLU A 40 -14.70 0.18 -8.90
N SER A 41 -14.96 -0.94 -8.20
CA SER A 41 -16.28 -1.56 -8.15
C SER A 41 -17.38 -0.66 -7.57
N GLY A 42 -17.04 0.26 -6.66
CA GLY A 42 -18.01 1.04 -5.89
C GLY A 42 -18.93 0.19 -4.98
N GLN A 43 -18.68 -1.12 -4.83
CA GLN A 43 -19.57 -2.07 -4.15
C GLN A 43 -19.05 -2.50 -2.76
N LEU A 44 -18.08 -1.75 -2.23
CA LEU A 44 -17.57 -1.98 -0.88
C LEU A 44 -18.62 -1.55 0.15
N CYS A 45 -18.93 -2.45 1.08
CA CYS A 45 -19.85 -2.15 2.16
C CYS A 45 -19.23 -1.12 3.12
N ARG A 46 -20.07 -0.31 3.75
CA ARG A 46 -19.68 0.74 4.71
C ARG A 46 -20.24 0.39 6.11
N PRO A 47 -19.54 -0.43 6.92
CA PRO A 47 -20.02 -0.87 8.22
C PRO A 47 -20.19 0.30 9.18
N HIS A 48 -21.22 0.26 10.04
CA HIS A 48 -21.43 1.28 11.09
C HIS A 48 -21.52 2.73 10.57
N ARG A 49 -21.98 2.94 9.33
CA ARG A 49 -22.19 4.29 8.78
C ARG A 49 -23.02 5.14 9.72
N GLY A 50 -22.60 6.40 9.92
CA GLY A 50 -23.22 7.34 10.85
C GLY A 50 -22.74 7.20 12.30
N LYS A 51 -21.98 6.15 12.63
CA LYS A 51 -21.19 6.09 13.87
C LYS A 51 -19.83 6.75 13.64
N PHE A 52 -19.18 7.22 14.71
CA PHE A 52 -17.85 7.85 14.65
C PHE A 52 -17.80 9.16 13.85
N ILE A 53 -18.71 10.09 14.18
CA ILE A 53 -18.77 11.41 13.55
C ILE A 53 -17.39 12.06 13.59
N GLY A 54 -16.95 12.56 12.43
CA GLY A 54 -15.66 13.20 12.27
C GLY A 54 -14.50 12.24 12.01
N PHE A 55 -14.54 10.95 12.37
CA PHE A 55 -13.42 10.00 12.16
C PHE A 55 -13.77 8.84 11.24
N TYR A 56 -15.02 8.79 10.76
CA TYR A 56 -15.54 7.64 10.05
C TYR A 56 -14.76 7.31 8.77
N GLU A 57 -14.41 8.31 7.96
CA GLU A 57 -13.70 8.05 6.69
C GLU A 57 -12.28 7.54 6.95
N GLU A 58 -11.58 8.06 7.95
CA GLU A 58 -10.25 7.56 8.32
C GLU A 58 -10.31 6.12 8.84
N ILE A 59 -11.30 5.81 9.68
CA ILE A 59 -11.55 4.43 10.16
C ILE A 59 -11.86 3.52 8.99
N TYR A 60 -12.69 3.98 8.06
CA TYR A 60 -13.09 3.21 6.90
C TYR A 60 -11.92 2.92 5.97
N ASP A 61 -11.08 3.92 5.70
CA ASP A 61 -9.88 3.77 4.86
C ASP A 61 -8.86 2.84 5.52
N GLU A 62 -8.63 2.99 6.82
CA GLU A 62 -7.74 2.10 7.58
C GLU A 62 -8.25 0.65 7.56
N ALA A 63 -9.56 0.44 7.73
CA ALA A 63 -10.17 -0.88 7.62
C ALA A 63 -9.98 -1.48 6.21
N CYS A 64 -10.24 -0.70 5.16
CA CYS A 64 -10.02 -1.13 3.78
C CYS A 64 -8.56 -1.52 3.56
N ASN A 65 -7.61 -0.71 4.03
CA ASN A 65 -6.19 -0.94 3.84
C ASN A 65 -5.72 -2.24 4.48
N ARG A 66 -6.18 -2.52 5.71
CA ARG A 66 -5.90 -3.80 6.39
C ARG A 66 -6.46 -4.99 5.64
N VAL A 67 -7.67 -4.88 5.10
CA VAL A 67 -8.29 -5.97 4.33
C VAL A 67 -7.56 -6.18 3.00
N PHE A 68 -7.18 -5.12 2.30
CA PHE A 68 -6.36 -5.22 1.08
C PHE A 68 -5.00 -5.88 1.35
N LEU A 69 -4.32 -5.49 2.43
CA LEU A 69 -3.07 -6.13 2.82
C LEU A 69 -3.27 -7.62 3.10
N TYR A 70 -4.30 -7.96 3.87
CA TYR A 70 -4.64 -9.36 4.14
C TYR A 70 -4.94 -10.13 2.85
N LEU A 71 -5.72 -9.54 1.94
CA LEU A 71 -6.05 -10.14 0.65
C LEU A 71 -4.79 -10.43 -0.16
N CYS A 72 -3.86 -9.48 -0.28
CA CYS A 72 -2.59 -9.68 -0.98
C CYS A 72 -1.75 -10.80 -0.38
N GLN A 73 -1.77 -10.94 0.95
CA GLN A 73 -1.00 -11.97 1.66
C GLN A 73 -1.69 -13.35 1.67
N ASN A 74 -3.01 -13.39 1.47
CA ASN A 74 -3.83 -14.59 1.69
C ASN A 74 -4.78 -14.87 0.51
N ILE A 75 -4.42 -14.46 -0.70
CA ILE A 75 -5.25 -14.69 -1.89
C ILE A 75 -5.49 -16.18 -2.12
N ASP A 76 -4.56 -17.06 -1.72
CA ASP A 76 -4.71 -18.52 -1.81
C ASP A 76 -5.83 -19.08 -0.92
N LYS A 77 -6.36 -18.30 0.03
CA LYS A 77 -7.52 -18.68 0.86
C LYS A 77 -8.86 -18.35 0.20
N TYR A 78 -8.85 -17.58 -0.88
CA TYR A 78 -10.05 -17.33 -1.66
C TYR A 78 -10.49 -18.61 -2.37
N ASP A 79 -11.77 -18.95 -2.22
CA ASP A 79 -12.38 -20.13 -2.81
C ASP A 79 -13.61 -19.69 -3.62
N PRO A 80 -13.55 -19.76 -4.96
CA PRO A 80 -14.65 -19.36 -5.83
C PRO A 80 -15.98 -20.08 -5.55
N ASN A 81 -15.93 -21.27 -4.94
CA ASN A 81 -17.14 -22.04 -4.63
C ASN A 81 -17.89 -21.50 -3.40
N LYS A 82 -17.24 -20.67 -2.57
CA LYS A 82 -17.83 -20.10 -1.34
C LYS A 82 -18.49 -18.74 -1.56
N GLY A 83 -18.25 -18.10 -2.69
CA GLY A 83 -18.82 -16.81 -3.05
C GLY A 83 -17.84 -15.92 -3.81
N GLU A 84 -18.36 -14.79 -4.27
CA GLU A 84 -17.62 -13.84 -5.11
C GLU A 84 -16.54 -13.08 -4.33
N VAL A 85 -15.51 -12.60 -5.03
CA VAL A 85 -14.40 -11.83 -4.42
C VAL A 85 -14.91 -10.65 -3.60
N LEU A 86 -15.92 -9.91 -4.08
CA LEU A 86 -16.48 -8.77 -3.34
C LEU A 86 -17.25 -9.20 -2.10
N GLN A 87 -17.94 -10.33 -2.14
CA GLN A 87 -18.62 -10.88 -0.96
C GLN A 87 -17.60 -11.27 0.12
N TRP A 88 -16.52 -11.94 -0.29
CA TRP A 88 -15.42 -12.29 0.59
C TRP A 88 -14.73 -11.04 1.18
N PHE A 89 -14.43 -10.04 0.35
CA PHE A 89 -13.85 -8.78 0.80
C PHE A 89 -14.77 -8.05 1.79
N ASN A 90 -16.06 -7.93 1.47
CA ASN A 90 -17.03 -7.28 2.34
C ASN A 90 -17.23 -8.02 3.67
N PHE A 91 -17.18 -9.36 3.64
CA PHE A 91 -17.17 -10.17 4.85
C PHE A 91 -15.95 -9.86 5.73
N LEU A 92 -14.75 -9.85 5.15
CA LEU A 92 -13.52 -9.50 5.86
C LEU A 92 -13.57 -8.08 6.43
N LEU A 93 -14.09 -7.13 5.65
CA LEU A 93 -14.21 -5.73 6.04
C LEU A 93 -15.13 -5.56 7.25
N ARG A 94 -16.31 -6.20 7.26
CA ARG A 94 -17.20 -6.18 8.44
C ARG A 94 -16.55 -6.80 9.65
N LYS A 95 -15.86 -7.93 9.47
CA LYS A 95 -15.22 -8.67 10.56
C LYS A 95 -14.07 -7.89 11.20
N ARG A 96 -13.30 -7.15 10.43
CA ARG A 96 -12.10 -6.43 10.88
C ARG A 96 -12.28 -4.93 11.10
N PHE A 97 -13.46 -4.38 10.79
CA PHE A 97 -13.74 -2.97 11.05
C PHE A 97 -13.46 -2.54 12.50
N PRO A 98 -13.80 -3.34 13.54
CA PRO A 98 -13.46 -2.98 14.92
C PRO A 98 -11.96 -2.82 15.18
N ASP A 99 -11.09 -3.55 14.46
CA ASP A 99 -9.64 -3.43 14.60
C ASP A 99 -9.17 -2.03 14.17
N ALA A 100 -9.76 -1.48 13.11
CA ALA A 100 -9.46 -0.13 12.62
C ALA A 100 -10.01 0.94 13.58
N VAL A 101 -11.22 0.74 14.12
CA VAL A 101 -11.80 1.61 15.16
C VAL A 101 -10.87 1.68 16.36
N ASN A 102 -10.44 0.53 16.88
CA ASN A 102 -9.54 0.46 18.04
C ASN A 102 -8.17 1.06 17.73
N SER A 103 -7.65 0.88 16.51
CA SER A 103 -6.38 1.47 16.11
C SER A 103 -6.44 3.00 16.11
N ILE A 104 -7.49 3.61 15.54
CA ILE A 104 -7.59 5.07 15.44
C ILE A 104 -8.00 5.68 16.77
N LEU A 105 -9.08 5.20 17.39
CA LEU A 105 -9.57 5.76 18.64
C LEU A 105 -8.65 5.44 19.82
N GLY A 106 -8.02 4.27 19.84
CA GLY A 106 -7.01 3.93 20.84
C GLY A 106 -5.77 4.83 20.73
N THR A 107 -5.38 5.21 19.51
CA THR A 107 -4.31 6.20 19.29
C THR A 107 -4.70 7.56 19.87
N LEU A 108 -5.94 8.02 19.66
CA LEU A 108 -6.44 9.27 20.25
C LEU A 108 -6.44 9.26 21.78
N ALA A 109 -6.75 8.11 22.41
CA ALA A 109 -6.79 7.98 23.86
C ALA A 109 -5.41 7.99 24.55
N ILE A 110 -4.33 7.71 23.81
CA ILE A 110 -2.94 7.75 24.33
C ILE A 110 -2.42 9.20 24.38
N PHE A 111 -2.97 10.10 23.57
CA PHE A 111 -2.60 11.51 23.60
C PHE A 111 -3.34 12.22 24.75
N PRO A 112 -2.64 12.80 25.74
CA PRO A 112 -3.28 13.44 26.89
C PRO A 112 -4.19 14.60 26.45
N GLU A 113 -5.28 14.86 27.18
CA GLU A 113 -6.34 15.85 26.86
C GLU A 113 -5.84 17.28 26.55
N ASN A 114 -4.58 17.59 26.86
CA ASN A 114 -3.95 18.89 26.57
C ASN A 114 -3.25 18.97 25.20
N SER A 115 -3.09 17.85 24.49
CA SER A 115 -2.69 17.87 23.08
C SER A 115 -3.94 17.91 22.22
N SER A 116 -4.45 19.12 21.96
CA SER A 116 -5.44 19.31 20.92
C SER A 116 -4.86 18.82 19.58
N ILE A 117 -5.27 17.64 19.13
CA ILE A 117 -4.94 17.16 17.78
C ILE A 117 -5.67 18.09 16.81
N LYS A 118 -4.95 19.12 16.36
CA LYS A 118 -5.44 20.01 15.32
C LYS A 118 -5.40 19.23 14.02
N ARG A 119 -6.59 19.02 13.45
CA ARG A 119 -6.73 18.62 12.06
C ARG A 119 -6.39 19.84 11.23
N VAL A 120 -5.25 19.78 10.59
CA VAL A 120 -4.73 20.83 9.72
C VAL A 120 -4.87 20.31 8.30
N SER A 121 -5.43 21.12 7.39
CA SER A 121 -5.49 20.71 5.98
C SER A 121 -4.07 20.63 5.40
N ILE A 122 -3.90 19.93 4.27
CA ILE A 122 -2.59 19.88 3.59
C ILE A 122 -2.09 21.30 3.26
N ASP A 123 -3.00 22.19 2.87
CA ASP A 123 -2.70 23.59 2.53
C ASP A 123 -2.30 24.43 3.76
N GLU A 124 -2.77 24.03 4.93
CA GLU A 124 -2.50 24.69 6.21
C GLU A 124 -1.21 24.12 6.86
N LEU A 125 -0.79 22.90 6.49
CA LEU A 125 0.52 22.34 6.82
C LEU A 125 1.66 23.06 6.08
N ASP A 126 1.46 23.45 4.82
CA ASP A 126 2.44 24.22 4.05
C ASP A 126 2.66 25.64 4.63
N GLN A 127 1.70 26.13 5.39
CA GLN A 127 1.77 27.41 6.10
C GLN A 127 2.45 27.31 7.48
N LEU A 128 2.66 26.10 7.99
CA LEU A 128 3.51 25.89 9.15
C LEU A 128 4.95 26.18 8.72
N LYS A 129 5.43 27.38 9.06
CA LYS A 129 6.81 27.78 8.85
C LYS A 129 7.73 26.71 9.45
N TYR A 130 8.36 25.90 8.60
CA TYR A 130 9.51 25.11 8.99
C TYR A 130 10.54 26.09 9.56
N HIS A 131 10.79 26.02 10.87
CA HIS A 131 11.97 26.65 11.45
C HIS A 131 13.18 25.90 10.88
N HIS A 132 13.70 26.38 9.76
CA HIS A 132 14.89 25.86 9.09
C HIS A 132 16.13 26.14 9.94
N ASN A 133 16.32 25.47 11.06
CA ASN A 133 17.59 25.42 11.78
C ASN A 133 17.59 24.21 12.71
N ASN A 134 17.62 23.00 12.15
CA ASN A 134 18.16 21.86 12.88
C ASN A 134 19.32 21.25 12.05
N PRO A 135 20.57 21.65 12.31
CA PRO A 135 21.73 21.30 11.48
C PRO A 135 22.07 19.80 11.47
N LEU A 136 21.34 18.97 12.23
CA LEU A 136 21.54 17.52 12.28
C LEU A 136 20.71 16.72 11.27
N LEU A 137 19.70 17.33 10.61
CA LEU A 137 18.85 16.59 9.66
C LEU A 137 19.35 16.64 8.20
N SER A 138 20.24 17.57 7.86
CA SER A 138 20.75 17.73 6.49
C SER A 138 21.83 16.70 6.13
N SER A 139 22.61 16.23 7.09
CA SER A 139 23.71 15.29 6.84
C SER A 139 23.25 13.85 6.63
N GLU A 140 22.13 13.42 7.21
CA GLU A 140 21.65 12.03 7.07
C GLU A 140 20.83 11.79 5.79
N LEU A 141 20.28 12.84 5.17
CA LEU A 141 19.53 12.72 3.91
C LEU A 141 20.42 12.55 2.66
N ILE A 142 21.73 12.76 2.78
CA ILE A 142 22.68 12.51 1.68
C ILE A 142 22.96 11.00 1.50
N ALA A 143 22.67 10.18 2.52
CA ALA A 143 22.96 8.74 2.47
C ALA A 143 21.96 7.92 1.63
N CYS A 144 20.77 8.44 1.33
CA CYS A 144 19.75 7.70 0.55
C CYS A 144 19.63 8.13 -0.93
N GLY A 145 20.48 9.05 -1.40
CA GLY A 145 20.33 9.67 -2.73
C GLY A 145 21.45 9.45 -3.74
N MET A 146 22.52 8.70 -3.42
CA MET A 146 23.66 8.58 -4.34
C MET A 146 24.20 7.14 -4.43
N CYS A 147 23.49 6.31 -5.18
CA CYS A 147 24.15 5.31 -6.02
C CYS A 147 23.85 5.66 -7.48
N VAL A 148 24.52 6.72 -7.96
CA VAL A 148 24.78 6.91 -9.39
C VAL A 148 26.27 6.67 -9.56
N THR A 149 26.62 5.50 -10.08
CA THR A 149 27.97 5.17 -10.51
C THR A 149 28.32 6.05 -11.70
N ASP A 150 29.25 6.98 -11.54
CA ASP A 150 30.00 7.52 -12.67
C ASP A 150 31.24 6.63 -12.86
N SER A 151 31.09 5.61 -13.69
CA SER A 151 32.21 4.82 -14.19
C SER A 151 32.68 5.46 -15.48
N THR A 152 33.84 6.08 -15.40
CA THR A 152 34.67 6.59 -16.50
C THR A 152 34.61 5.69 -17.73
N GLN A 153 34.27 6.25 -18.90
CA GLN A 153 34.60 5.64 -20.18
C GLN A 153 35.68 6.48 -20.87
N GLU A 154 36.86 5.89 -21.03
CA GLU A 154 37.73 6.18 -22.15
C GLU A 154 38.11 4.85 -22.83
N SER A 155 37.68 4.74 -24.08
CA SER A 155 38.09 3.81 -25.15
C SER A 155 38.43 2.35 -24.83
N SER A 156 37.68 1.42 -25.45
CA SER A 156 38.09 0.78 -26.72
C SER A 156 37.43 -0.61 -26.86
N GLY A 157 36.69 -0.81 -27.97
CA GLY A 157 36.43 -2.14 -28.54
C GLY A 157 35.29 -2.98 -27.96
N SER A 158 34.32 -3.30 -28.83
CA SER A 158 33.32 -4.39 -28.75
C SER A 158 31.97 -4.07 -28.09
N THR A 159 31.03 -3.70 -28.97
CA THR A 159 29.56 -3.78 -28.90
C THR A 159 28.93 -4.35 -27.62
N ILE A 160 28.17 -3.51 -26.90
CA ILE A 160 26.96 -3.95 -26.18
C ILE A 160 25.81 -3.02 -26.58
N VAL A 161 24.83 -3.57 -27.28
CA VAL A 161 23.55 -2.89 -27.55
C VAL A 161 22.70 -2.97 -26.29
N VAL A 162 22.51 -1.86 -25.57
CA VAL A 162 21.47 -1.75 -24.56
C VAL A 162 20.42 -0.76 -25.04
N ARG A 163 19.28 -1.31 -25.46
CA ARG A 163 18.07 -0.55 -25.78
C ARG A 163 17.37 -0.27 -24.45
N ALA A 164 17.36 0.98 -24.00
CA ALA A 164 16.49 1.43 -22.92
C ALA A 164 15.61 2.57 -23.46
N SER A 165 14.37 2.24 -23.81
CA SER A 165 13.33 3.24 -23.93
C SER A 165 11.99 2.56 -23.70
N GLN A 166 11.34 2.88 -22.59
CA GLN A 166 10.08 3.63 -22.62
C GLN A 166 9.57 3.88 -21.20
N SER A 167 9.42 5.18 -20.92
CA SER A 167 8.44 5.84 -20.05
C SER A 167 7.87 5.05 -18.86
N LEU A 168 8.41 5.35 -17.67
CA LEU A 168 7.64 5.22 -16.44
C LEU A 168 6.55 6.29 -16.42
N SER A 169 5.30 5.86 -16.38
CA SER A 169 4.13 6.72 -16.23
C SER A 169 4.05 7.27 -14.79
N PRO A 170 3.64 8.53 -14.54
CA PRO A 170 3.74 9.18 -13.22
C PRO A 170 2.78 8.67 -12.12
N TRP A 171 2.00 7.62 -12.35
CA TRP A 171 0.93 7.18 -11.44
C TRP A 171 1.36 6.14 -10.38
N LEU A 172 2.67 5.96 -10.15
CA LEU A 172 3.21 4.98 -9.20
C LEU A 172 3.58 5.56 -7.82
N LEU A 173 3.23 6.81 -7.53
CA LEU A 173 3.41 7.40 -6.20
C LEU A 173 2.05 7.70 -5.56
N GLY A 174 1.36 6.64 -5.15
CA GLY A 174 0.41 6.71 -4.04
C GLY A 174 1.14 6.51 -2.71
N PRO A 175 0.58 6.92 -1.56
CA PRO A 175 1.24 6.96 -0.24
C PRO A 175 1.60 5.59 0.39
N TRP A 176 1.78 4.54 -0.41
CA TRP A 176 2.04 3.16 0.03
C TRP A 176 3.50 2.74 -0.17
N ALA A 177 4.38 3.65 -0.59
CA ALA A 177 5.77 3.35 -0.94
C ALA A 177 6.73 3.22 0.26
N PHE A 178 6.23 3.12 1.50
CA PHE A 178 7.07 2.81 2.65
C PHE A 178 6.39 1.77 3.51
N ARG A 179 6.91 0.53 3.46
CA ARG A 179 7.26 -0.32 4.62
C ARG A 179 7.42 -1.78 4.19
N VAL A 180 8.52 -2.09 3.53
CA VAL A 180 9.08 -3.46 3.54
C VAL A 180 10.60 -3.33 3.49
N ASP A 181 11.26 -3.47 4.64
CA ASP A 181 12.37 -4.43 4.83
C ASP A 181 13.17 -4.17 6.12
N ARG A 182 13.22 -5.20 6.96
CA ARG A 182 14.45 -5.62 7.64
C ARG A 182 14.29 -7.07 8.14
N VAL A 183 14.59 -8.04 7.28
CA VAL A 183 15.03 -9.36 7.73
C VAL A 183 16.54 -9.39 7.53
N VAL A 184 17.27 -9.19 8.63
CA VAL A 184 18.73 -9.37 8.65
C VAL A 184 18.97 -10.88 8.64
N GLN A 185 19.46 -11.43 7.53
CA GLN A 185 20.11 -12.75 7.53
C GLN A 185 21.62 -12.53 7.72
N THR A 186 22.09 -12.78 8.94
CA THR A 186 23.52 -12.96 9.23
C THR A 186 23.97 -14.32 8.68
N LEU A 187 24.70 -14.33 7.56
CA LEU A 187 25.53 -15.45 7.14
C LEU A 187 26.97 -15.19 7.61
N THR A 188 27.35 -15.75 8.75
CA THR A 188 28.76 -15.91 9.14
C THR A 188 29.35 -17.08 8.36
N ARG A 189 30.23 -16.80 7.39
CA ARG A 189 31.22 -17.76 6.89
C ARG A 189 32.55 -17.48 7.59
N LEU A 190 33.03 -18.48 8.32
CA LEU A 190 34.41 -18.63 8.77
C LEU A 190 35.34 -18.88 7.58
N PRO A 191 36.60 -18.41 7.62
CA PRO A 191 37.74 -19.19 7.20
C PRO A 191 38.22 -20.14 8.31
#